data_AF-A0AA50QBJ8-F1
#
_entry.id   AF-A0AA50QBJ8-F1
#
_cell.length_a   1.000
_cell.length_b   1.000
_cell.length_c   1.000
_cell.angle_alpha   90.00
_cell.angle_beta   90.00
_cell.angle_gamma   90.00
#
_symmetry.space_group_name_H-M   'P 1'
#
loop_
_entity.id
_entity.type
_entity.pdbx_description
1 polymer ?
#
loop_
_entity_poly.entity_id
_entity_poly.type
_entity_poly.pdbx_seq_one_letter_code
_entity_poly.pdbx_strand_id
1 'polypeptide(L)'
;MAIDVAFSIEANDYIDPDRAYDLYWSGIITDKKKFICPGTDCTAQVTCANLDEDLQDMKVVPHYRIYGKHSEGCEIFNDKPLNLKCEDGTSIKEEKRTVDESIVDVFLLERPDSYYDEARTDAGNNSQAIKKPGFVRRSKDTRLREAGSIGNIYSVRSVVGRYIRYRNDGSIDQRRVNILGKNIYYRSIFKCIWEQDLDDLPNHPVIYYGWAFVNRLPSGAGYQIKFKKKFKKGDDEYTSTIMIADRLIESYEIKKLVATRLEKIKAQGKPTAFVFVYGEPKENVSKAGNKYANFSITNLDMIDINYDCPLPREYNK
;
A
#
# COMPACT_ATOMS: atom_id res chain seq x y z
N MET A 1 -20.64 -11.51 -5.66
CA MET A 1 -19.62 -11.39 -6.72
C MET A 1 -18.62 -10.33 -6.27
N ALA A 2 -17.33 -10.67 -6.20
CA ALA A 2 -16.28 -9.72 -5.88
C ALA A 2 -15.80 -9.07 -7.18
N ILE A 3 -15.55 -7.77 -7.17
CA ILE A 3 -14.98 -7.04 -8.31
C ILE A 3 -13.71 -6.34 -7.85
N ASP A 4 -12.73 -6.27 -8.74
CA ASP A 4 -11.41 -5.74 -8.41
C ASP A 4 -11.28 -4.24 -8.71
N VAL A 5 -12.23 -3.69 -9.47
CA VAL A 5 -12.30 -2.27 -9.82
C VAL A 5 -13.73 -1.78 -9.81
N ALA A 6 -13.91 -0.53 -9.42
CA ALA A 6 -15.17 0.19 -9.56
C ALA A 6 -14.91 1.60 -10.07
N PHE A 7 -15.93 2.19 -10.71
CA PHE A 7 -15.88 3.60 -11.08
C PHE A 7 -16.18 4.45 -9.86
N SER A 8 -15.23 5.28 -9.42
CA SER A 8 -15.44 6.27 -8.37
C SER A 8 -16.06 7.53 -8.96
N ILE A 9 -17.21 7.94 -8.42
CA ILE A 9 -17.88 9.18 -8.86
C ILE A 9 -17.04 10.40 -8.44
N GLU A 10 -16.44 10.36 -7.23
CA GLU A 10 -15.68 11.48 -6.67
C GLU A 10 -14.31 11.64 -7.33
N ALA A 11 -13.62 10.53 -7.63
CA ALA A 11 -12.35 10.61 -8.35
C ALA A 11 -12.52 10.66 -9.88
N ASN A 12 -13.73 10.44 -10.39
CA ASN A 12 -14.05 10.34 -11.81
C ASN A 12 -13.11 9.38 -12.58
N ASP A 13 -12.74 8.27 -11.94
CA ASP A 13 -11.79 7.29 -12.47
C ASP A 13 -12.18 5.87 -12.04
N TYR A 14 -11.69 4.89 -12.79
CA TYR A 14 -11.75 3.48 -12.43
C TYR A 14 -10.59 3.16 -11.50
N ILE A 15 -10.90 2.81 -10.25
CA ILE A 15 -9.89 2.57 -9.22
C ILE A 15 -10.11 1.22 -8.54
N ASP A 16 -9.02 0.66 -8.02
CA ASP A 16 -9.05 -0.52 -7.18
C ASP A 16 -9.21 -0.13 -5.69
N PRO A 17 -9.46 -1.09 -4.78
CA PRO A 17 -9.64 -0.78 -3.37
C PRO A 17 -8.40 -0.17 -2.69
N ASP A 18 -7.19 -0.51 -3.13
CA ASP A 18 -5.93 0.03 -2.58
C ASP A 18 -5.82 1.53 -2.90
N ARG A 19 -6.06 1.92 -4.15
CA ARG A 19 -6.08 3.31 -4.59
C ARG A 19 -7.25 4.06 -3.94
N ALA A 20 -8.42 3.45 -3.85
CA ALA A 20 -9.55 4.06 -3.14
C ALA A 20 -9.19 4.39 -1.68
N TYR A 21 -8.49 3.49 -1.00
CA TYR A 21 -8.03 3.70 0.38
C TYR A 21 -7.11 4.91 0.51
N ASP A 22 -6.08 5.00 -0.33
CA ASP A 22 -5.16 6.16 -0.36
C ASP A 22 -5.91 7.48 -0.65
N LEU A 23 -6.86 7.46 -1.59
CA LEU A 23 -7.68 8.62 -1.94
C LEU A 23 -8.67 9.00 -0.82
N TYR A 24 -9.15 8.04 -0.04
CA TYR A 24 -10.02 8.30 1.11
C TYR A 24 -9.24 8.98 2.25
N TRP A 25 -8.08 8.44 2.59
CA TRP A 25 -7.28 8.95 3.70
C TRP A 25 -6.55 10.27 3.39
N SER A 26 -6.38 10.60 2.11
CA SER A 26 -6.01 11.96 1.66
C SER A 26 -7.20 12.93 1.63
N GLY A 27 -8.44 12.41 1.63
CA GLY A 27 -9.67 13.21 1.64
C GLY A 27 -10.19 13.61 0.26
N ILE A 28 -9.69 12.98 -0.81
CA ILE A 28 -10.19 13.15 -2.18
C ILE A 28 -11.53 12.42 -2.35
N ILE A 29 -11.60 11.18 -1.87
CA ILE A 29 -12.84 10.42 -1.76
C ILE A 29 -13.31 10.53 -0.31
N THR A 30 -14.61 10.75 -0.11
CA THR A 30 -15.18 10.93 1.23
C THR A 30 -16.30 9.95 1.52
N ASP A 31 -16.92 9.37 0.49
CA ASP A 31 -18.04 8.47 0.65
C ASP A 31 -17.75 7.08 0.03
N LYS A 32 -17.70 6.07 0.90
CA LYS A 32 -17.50 4.68 0.53
C LYS A 32 -18.61 4.10 -0.37
N LYS A 33 -19.75 4.76 -0.50
CA LYS A 33 -20.91 4.35 -1.31
C LYS A 33 -20.98 5.04 -2.68
N LYS A 34 -20.11 6.01 -2.97
CA LYS A 34 -20.07 6.75 -4.26
C LYS A 34 -19.25 6.02 -5.33
N PHE A 35 -19.53 4.73 -5.48
CA PHE A 35 -18.94 3.89 -6.51
C PHE A 35 -20.03 3.24 -7.37
N ILE A 36 -19.72 3.00 -8.64
CA ILE A 36 -20.62 2.38 -9.60
C ILE A 36 -19.92 1.18 -10.23
N CYS A 37 -20.70 0.14 -10.57
CA CYS A 37 -20.22 -1.03 -11.29
C CYS A 37 -19.41 -0.61 -12.53
N PRO A 38 -18.27 -1.24 -12.83
CA PRO A 38 -17.45 -0.83 -13.95
C PRO A 38 -18.04 -1.16 -15.33
N GLY A 39 -19.07 -2.01 -15.40
CA GLY A 39 -19.69 -2.44 -16.66
C GLY A 39 -20.27 -1.30 -17.49
N THR A 40 -20.28 -1.52 -18.81
CA THR A 40 -20.82 -0.60 -19.81
C THR A 40 -22.31 -0.36 -19.51
N ASP A 41 -22.69 0.92 -19.45
CA ASP A 41 -24.05 1.39 -19.15
C ASP A 41 -24.68 0.81 -17.87
N CYS A 42 -23.87 0.26 -16.97
CA CYS A 42 -24.36 -0.30 -15.71
C CYS A 42 -24.37 0.76 -14.61
N THR A 43 -25.51 0.99 -13.97
CA THR A 43 -25.66 1.95 -12.87
C THR A 43 -25.74 1.29 -11.50
N ALA A 44 -25.43 -0.01 -11.42
CA ALA A 44 -25.46 -0.75 -10.16
C ALA A 44 -24.53 -0.10 -9.13
N GLN A 45 -25.08 0.23 -7.97
CA GLN A 45 -24.32 0.83 -6.89
C GLN A 45 -23.30 -0.17 -6.32
N VAL A 46 -22.09 0.34 -6.11
CA VAL A 46 -20.98 -0.36 -5.47
C VAL A 46 -20.60 0.39 -4.20
N THR A 47 -20.21 -0.35 -3.18
CA THR A 47 -19.60 0.20 -1.96
C THR A 47 -18.20 -0.36 -1.82
N CYS A 48 -17.22 0.50 -1.56
CA CYS A 48 -15.91 0.08 -1.08
C CYS A 48 -16.03 -0.20 0.43
N ALA A 49 -16.27 -1.45 0.80
CA ALA A 49 -16.38 -1.82 2.22
C ALA A 49 -15.06 -1.53 2.95
N ASN A 50 -15.17 -1.15 4.23
CA ASN A 50 -14.04 -0.87 5.13
C ASN A 50 -13.09 0.24 4.63
N LEU A 51 -13.54 1.14 3.77
CA LEU A 51 -12.72 2.26 3.31
C LEU A 51 -12.33 3.23 4.44
N ASP A 52 -13.21 3.31 5.45
CA ASP A 52 -13.20 4.27 6.56
C ASP A 52 -12.55 3.78 7.85
N GLU A 53 -11.99 2.57 7.86
CA GLU A 53 -11.30 1.99 9.01
C GLU A 53 -9.77 1.97 8.78
N ASP A 54 -8.96 1.86 9.84
CA ASP A 54 -7.52 1.59 9.67
C ASP A 54 -7.36 0.10 9.30
N LEU A 55 -6.52 -0.22 8.31
CA LEU A 55 -6.24 -1.60 7.87
C LEU A 55 -5.93 -2.55 9.02
N GLN A 56 -5.34 -2.04 10.09
CA GLN A 56 -4.95 -2.82 11.26
C GLN A 56 -6.11 -3.15 12.22
N ASP A 57 -7.22 -2.41 12.19
CA ASP A 57 -8.43 -2.75 12.95
C ASP A 57 -9.30 -3.75 12.19
N MET A 58 -9.07 -3.87 10.88
CA MET A 58 -9.92 -4.65 9.98
C MET A 58 -9.54 -6.13 9.96
N LYS A 59 -10.56 -6.98 9.96
CA LYS A 59 -10.41 -8.42 9.60
C LYS A 59 -10.31 -8.64 8.10
N VAL A 60 -10.88 -7.73 7.31
CA VAL A 60 -10.97 -7.83 5.85
C VAL A 60 -10.56 -6.48 5.28
N VAL A 61 -9.58 -6.46 4.38
CA VAL A 61 -9.11 -5.25 3.70
C VAL A 61 -10.23 -4.57 2.90
N PRO A 62 -10.05 -3.31 2.48
CA PRO A 62 -10.98 -2.64 1.59
C PRO A 62 -11.28 -3.51 0.36
N HIS A 63 -12.56 -3.65 0.05
CA HIS A 63 -13.02 -4.46 -1.08
C HIS A 63 -14.36 -3.96 -1.59
N TYR A 64 -14.63 -4.18 -2.88
CA TYR A 64 -15.89 -3.78 -3.46
C TYR A 64 -17.01 -4.79 -3.20
N ARG A 65 -18.19 -4.26 -2.88
CA ARG A 65 -19.45 -4.99 -2.77
C ARG A 65 -20.51 -4.33 -3.63
N ILE A 66 -21.22 -5.13 -4.40
CA ILE A 66 -22.30 -4.68 -5.26
C ILE A 66 -23.63 -4.80 -4.52
N TYR A 67 -24.44 -3.74 -4.54
CA TYR A 67 -25.75 -3.69 -3.89
C TYR A 67 -26.90 -3.34 -4.86
N GLY A 68 -26.60 -2.78 -6.03
CA GLY A 68 -27.60 -2.39 -7.03
C GLY A 68 -28.00 -3.50 -8.01
N LYS A 69 -29.12 -3.30 -8.70
CA LYS A 69 -29.49 -4.12 -9.86
C LYS A 69 -28.61 -3.75 -11.05
N HIS A 70 -28.08 -4.76 -11.73
CA HIS A 70 -27.33 -4.59 -12.96
C HIS A 70 -28.24 -4.32 -14.16
N SER A 71 -27.69 -3.69 -15.19
CA SER A 71 -28.29 -3.65 -16.52
C SER A 71 -28.20 -5.03 -17.16
N GLU A 72 -29.15 -5.38 -18.03
CA GLU A 72 -29.20 -6.69 -18.69
C GLU A 72 -27.93 -7.00 -19.50
N GLY A 73 -27.30 -5.97 -20.08
CA GLY A 73 -26.04 -6.08 -20.83
C GLY A 73 -24.76 -6.01 -19.99
N CYS A 74 -24.85 -5.89 -18.66
CA CYS A 74 -23.68 -5.66 -17.82
C CYS A 74 -22.70 -6.84 -17.89
N GLU A 75 -21.44 -6.54 -18.19
CA GLU A 75 -20.41 -7.56 -18.37
C GLU A 75 -20.11 -8.29 -17.06
N ILE A 76 -20.02 -7.55 -15.95
CA ILE A 76 -19.83 -8.14 -14.61
C ILE A 76 -20.95 -9.12 -14.27
N PHE A 77 -22.21 -8.72 -14.47
CA PHE A 77 -23.35 -9.57 -14.14
C PHE A 77 -23.44 -10.82 -15.02
N ASN A 78 -22.99 -10.72 -16.27
CA ASN A 78 -23.04 -11.79 -17.26
C ASN A 78 -21.72 -12.59 -17.34
N ASP A 79 -20.79 -12.41 -16.39
CA ASP A 79 -19.46 -13.03 -16.38
C ASP A 79 -18.69 -12.86 -17.70
N LYS A 80 -18.82 -11.68 -18.32
CA LYS A 80 -18.12 -11.27 -19.54
C LYS A 80 -16.96 -10.33 -19.19
N PRO A 81 -15.89 -10.30 -20.02
CA PRO A 81 -14.80 -9.34 -19.84
C PRO A 81 -15.32 -7.91 -20.02
N LEU A 82 -14.83 -6.98 -19.19
CA LEU A 82 -15.14 -5.57 -19.28
C LEU A 82 -14.63 -4.99 -20.61
N ASN A 83 -15.48 -4.23 -21.31
CA ASN A 83 -15.07 -3.51 -22.51
C ASN A 83 -14.41 -2.16 -22.19
N LEU A 84 -13.42 -2.19 -21.30
CA LEU A 84 -12.61 -1.02 -20.96
C LEU A 84 -11.28 -1.10 -21.69
N LYS A 85 -10.78 0.03 -22.15
CA LYS A 85 -9.43 0.13 -22.74
C LYS A 85 -8.50 0.85 -21.78
N CYS A 86 -7.24 0.47 -21.75
CA CYS A 86 -6.22 1.33 -21.16
C CYS A 86 -5.92 2.49 -22.12
N GLU A 87 -5.40 3.61 -21.61
CA GLU A 87 -4.97 4.74 -22.46
C GLU A 87 -3.97 4.34 -23.54
N ASP A 88 -3.15 3.31 -23.29
CA ASP A 88 -2.24 2.70 -24.29
C ASP A 88 -2.97 1.88 -25.39
N GLY A 89 -4.30 1.90 -25.42
CA GLY A 89 -5.13 1.23 -26.44
C GLY A 89 -5.39 -0.26 -26.20
N THR A 90 -4.76 -0.86 -25.19
CA THR A 90 -4.93 -2.27 -24.83
C THR A 90 -6.29 -2.50 -24.15
N SER A 91 -7.14 -3.33 -24.74
CA SER A 91 -8.39 -3.78 -24.12
C SER A 91 -8.11 -4.59 -22.85
N ILE A 92 -8.91 -4.41 -21.80
CA ILE A 92 -8.95 -5.29 -20.61
C ILE A 92 -9.54 -6.64 -21.05
N LYS A 93 -8.77 -7.43 -21.81
CA LYS A 93 -9.18 -8.77 -22.25
C LYS A 93 -8.88 -9.79 -21.16
N GLU A 94 -9.87 -10.66 -20.98
CA GLU A 94 -9.93 -11.97 -20.31
C GLU A 94 -8.69 -12.48 -19.56
N GLU A 95 -8.95 -13.11 -18.41
CA GLU A 95 -7.96 -13.93 -17.70
C GLU A 95 -7.39 -15.01 -18.63
N LYS A 96 -6.22 -14.72 -19.18
CA LYS A 96 -5.40 -15.79 -19.76
C LYS A 96 -4.93 -16.64 -18.60
N ARG A 97 -5.58 -17.76 -18.31
CA ARG A 97 -5.03 -19.13 -18.47
C ARG A 97 -3.50 -19.38 -18.54
N THR A 98 -2.55 -18.49 -18.25
CA THR A 98 -1.12 -18.83 -18.27
C THR A 98 -0.77 -19.63 -17.02
N VAL A 99 -0.88 -20.95 -17.17
CA VAL A 99 0.00 -21.87 -16.45
C VAL A 99 1.42 -21.33 -16.68
N ASP A 100 2.14 -21.04 -15.60
CA ASP A 100 3.59 -20.82 -15.57
C ASP A 100 4.20 -19.41 -15.81
N GLU A 101 3.45 -18.31 -15.67
CA GLU A 101 4.07 -16.97 -15.66
C GLU A 101 4.11 -16.35 -14.26
N SER A 102 5.31 -16.02 -13.78
CA SER A 102 5.49 -15.19 -12.59
C SER A 102 4.77 -13.86 -12.76
N ILE A 103 3.95 -13.49 -11.78
CA ILE A 103 3.25 -12.20 -11.77
C ILE A 103 4.15 -11.16 -11.09
N VAL A 104 4.31 -10.00 -11.72
CA VAL A 104 5.23 -8.96 -11.29
C VAL A 104 4.45 -7.68 -11.00
N ASP A 105 4.29 -7.36 -9.72
CA ASP A 105 3.82 -6.05 -9.25
C ASP A 105 4.91 -5.00 -9.50
N VAL A 106 4.56 -3.72 -9.65
CA VAL A 106 5.54 -2.63 -9.78
C VAL A 106 5.46 -1.73 -8.57
N PHE A 107 6.54 -1.57 -7.80
CA PHE A 107 6.62 -0.62 -6.69
C PHE A 107 7.52 0.56 -7.06
N LEU A 108 6.87 1.72 -7.23
CA LEU A 108 7.53 2.99 -7.49
C LEU A 108 7.79 3.72 -6.16
N LEU A 109 8.99 4.26 -6.01
CA LEU A 109 9.43 4.91 -4.77
C LEU A 109 8.85 6.31 -4.58
N GLU A 110 8.34 6.90 -5.66
CA GLU A 110 7.75 8.23 -5.69
C GLU A 110 6.40 8.16 -6.41
N ARG A 111 5.41 8.84 -5.84
CA ARG A 111 4.12 9.07 -6.49
C ARG A 111 4.32 10.14 -7.57
N PRO A 112 3.67 10.03 -8.74
CA PRO A 112 3.63 11.16 -9.67
C PRO A 112 3.00 12.37 -8.98
N ASP A 113 3.42 13.58 -9.32
CA ASP A 113 2.83 14.81 -8.76
C ASP A 113 1.30 14.80 -8.93
N SER A 114 0.85 14.31 -10.09
CA SER A 114 -0.56 14.17 -10.41
C SER A 114 -1.30 13.01 -9.72
N TYR A 115 -0.68 12.30 -8.78
CA TYR A 115 -1.31 11.15 -8.11
C TYR A 115 -2.54 11.57 -7.31
N TYR A 116 -2.45 12.76 -6.71
CA TYR A 116 -3.52 13.39 -5.93
C TYR A 116 -4.19 14.54 -6.71
N ASP A 117 -3.72 14.82 -7.94
CA ASP A 117 -4.32 15.84 -8.80
C ASP A 117 -5.62 15.30 -9.42
N GLU A 118 -6.74 15.80 -8.87
CA GLU A 118 -8.08 15.96 -9.47
C GLU A 118 -8.98 14.71 -9.67
N ALA A 119 -10.31 14.83 -9.57
CA ALA A 119 -11.15 16.03 -9.73
C ALA A 119 -11.94 16.49 -8.49
N ARG A 120 -11.63 17.69 -7.98
CA ARG A 120 -12.69 18.54 -7.41
C ARG A 120 -13.47 19.14 -8.59
N THR A 121 -14.36 18.37 -9.21
CA THR A 121 -15.50 19.02 -9.85
C THR A 121 -16.31 19.60 -8.71
N ASP A 122 -16.32 20.93 -8.59
CA ASP A 122 -17.42 21.61 -7.93
C ASP A 122 -18.71 20.94 -8.42
N ALA A 123 -19.39 20.23 -7.53
CA ALA A 123 -20.70 19.69 -7.78
C ALA A 123 -21.70 20.86 -7.82
N GLY A 124 -21.53 21.73 -8.82
CA GLY A 124 -22.58 22.61 -9.28
C GLY A 124 -23.68 21.71 -9.82
N ASN A 125 -24.84 21.75 -9.14
CA ASN A 125 -26.09 21.10 -9.50
C ASN A 125 -26.39 21.14 -11.01
N ASN A 126 -25.89 20.15 -11.75
CA ASN A 126 -26.41 19.82 -13.06
C ASN A 126 -26.55 18.31 -13.14
N SER A 127 -27.80 17.87 -13.15
CA SER A 127 -28.28 16.52 -13.41
C SER A 127 -27.98 16.10 -14.85
N GLN A 128 -26.71 16.07 -15.23
CA GLN A 128 -26.25 15.40 -16.43
C GLN A 128 -25.87 13.96 -16.06
N ALA A 129 -26.31 13.00 -16.88
CA ALA A 129 -26.00 11.59 -16.71
C ALA A 129 -24.47 11.40 -16.60
N ILE A 130 -24.01 10.77 -15.52
CA ILE A 130 -22.60 10.44 -15.30
C ILE A 130 -22.13 9.55 -16.46
N LYS A 131 -21.39 10.14 -17.40
CA LYS A 131 -20.76 9.40 -18.50
C LYS A 131 -19.43 8.86 -18.01
N LYS A 132 -19.35 7.55 -17.81
CA LYS A 132 -18.08 6.90 -17.46
C LYS A 132 -17.12 7.02 -18.64
N PRO A 133 -15.82 7.26 -18.39
CA PRO A 133 -14.84 7.20 -19.45
C PRO A 133 -14.77 5.78 -20.03
N GLY A 134 -14.60 5.65 -21.34
CA GLY A 134 -14.35 4.34 -21.97
C GLY A 134 -12.93 3.80 -21.72
N PHE A 135 -12.10 4.60 -21.05
CA PHE A 135 -10.70 4.31 -20.80
C PHE A 135 -10.40 4.30 -19.30
N VAL A 136 -9.54 3.39 -18.88
CA VAL A 136 -8.93 3.36 -17.56
C VAL A 136 -7.58 4.05 -17.66
N ARG A 137 -7.35 5.08 -16.83
CA ARG A 137 -6.02 5.69 -16.66
C ARG A 137 -5.10 4.65 -16.03
N ARG A 138 -4.10 4.19 -16.79
CA ARG A 138 -3.16 3.17 -16.32
C ARG A 138 -1.71 3.55 -16.62
N SER A 139 -0.83 3.18 -15.70
CA SER A 139 0.62 3.08 -15.92
C SER A 139 0.93 1.96 -16.91
N LYS A 140 1.94 2.17 -17.76
CA LYS A 140 2.28 1.41 -18.99
C LYS A 140 2.51 -0.10 -18.87
N ASP A 141 2.50 -0.67 -17.67
CA ASP A 141 2.74 -2.10 -17.47
C ASP A 141 1.56 -2.73 -16.77
N THR A 142 0.79 -3.58 -17.46
CA THR A 142 -0.08 -4.53 -16.75
C THR A 142 -0.33 -5.82 -17.51
N ARG A 143 -0.11 -6.93 -16.81
CA ARG A 143 -0.52 -8.29 -17.17
C ARG A 143 -1.79 -8.62 -16.41
N LEU A 144 -2.83 -9.05 -17.12
CA LEU A 144 -4.13 -9.43 -16.58
C LEU A 144 -4.13 -10.88 -16.11
N ARG A 145 -3.85 -11.09 -14.82
CA ARG A 145 -4.28 -12.25 -14.00
C ARG A 145 -4.20 -11.89 -12.52
N GLU A 146 -5.13 -11.10 -12.01
CA GLU A 146 -5.13 -10.74 -10.59
C GLU A 146 -6.54 -10.90 -10.05
N ALA A 147 -6.68 -11.77 -9.05
CA ALA A 147 -7.54 -11.38 -7.94
C ALA A 147 -6.91 -10.11 -7.31
N GLY A 148 -7.39 -8.93 -7.71
CA GLY A 148 -7.49 -7.80 -6.79
C GLY A 148 -6.42 -6.71 -6.71
N SER A 149 -5.67 -6.32 -7.76
CA SER A 149 -5.12 -4.94 -7.74
C SER A 149 -4.68 -4.42 -9.10
N ILE A 150 -5.22 -3.27 -9.51
CA ILE A 150 -4.86 -2.60 -10.77
C ILE A 150 -3.99 -1.39 -10.42
N GLY A 151 -2.69 -1.47 -10.72
CA GLY A 151 -1.79 -0.30 -10.75
C GLY A 151 -0.47 -0.48 -10.02
N ASN A 152 0.39 0.53 -10.18
CA ASN A 152 1.66 0.62 -9.46
C ASN A 152 1.39 0.75 -7.96
N ILE A 153 2.21 0.05 -7.18
CA ILE A 153 2.33 0.25 -5.75
C ILE A 153 3.20 1.48 -5.52
N TYR A 154 2.82 2.28 -4.52
CA TYR A 154 3.60 3.46 -4.14
C TYR A 154 4.04 3.44 -2.69
N SER A 155 3.58 2.49 -1.87
CA SER A 155 3.91 2.44 -0.44
C SER A 155 4.27 1.05 0.06
N VAL A 156 5.16 0.98 1.05
CA VAL A 156 5.50 -0.25 1.79
C VAL A 156 4.26 -0.87 2.40
N ARG A 157 3.29 -0.07 2.86
CA ARG A 157 2.00 -0.53 3.37
C ARG A 157 1.27 -1.41 2.35
N SER A 158 1.17 -0.96 1.11
CA SER A 158 0.55 -1.73 0.02
C SER A 158 1.37 -2.98 -0.33
N VAL A 159 2.71 -2.91 -0.32
CA VAL A 159 3.56 -4.10 -0.52
C VAL A 159 3.31 -5.15 0.58
N VAL A 160 3.21 -4.72 1.85
CA VAL A 160 2.88 -5.58 3.00
C VAL A 160 1.48 -6.18 2.84
N GLY A 161 0.48 -5.38 2.46
CA GLY A 161 -0.88 -5.83 2.22
C GLY A 161 -0.95 -6.92 1.14
N ARG A 162 -0.31 -6.69 -0.01
CA ARG A 162 -0.22 -7.68 -1.10
C ARG A 162 0.54 -8.93 -0.67
N TYR A 163 1.64 -8.79 0.09
CA TYR A 163 2.38 -9.93 0.64
C TYR A 163 1.47 -10.83 1.50
N ILE A 164 0.71 -10.25 2.42
CA ILE A 164 -0.22 -10.99 3.29
C ILE A 164 -1.29 -11.68 2.45
N ARG A 165 -1.87 -10.99 1.47
CA ARG A 165 -2.87 -11.55 0.55
C ARG A 165 -2.33 -12.76 -0.20
N TYR A 166 -1.20 -12.60 -0.89
CA TYR A 166 -0.57 -13.67 -1.68
C TYR A 166 -0.11 -14.85 -0.84
N ARG A 167 0.19 -14.60 0.43
CA ARG A 167 0.49 -15.68 1.37
C ARG A 167 -0.77 -16.45 1.74
N ASN A 168 -1.86 -15.74 2.05
CA ASN A 168 -3.12 -16.35 2.46
C ASN A 168 -3.79 -17.15 1.32
N ASP A 169 -3.62 -16.73 0.08
CA ASP A 169 -4.14 -17.43 -1.10
C ASP A 169 -3.18 -18.52 -1.65
N GLY A 170 -1.99 -18.66 -1.06
CA GLY A 170 -0.98 -19.66 -1.45
C GLY A 170 -0.22 -19.35 -2.75
N SER A 171 -0.39 -18.16 -3.34
CA SER A 171 0.27 -17.79 -4.61
C SER A 171 1.65 -17.15 -4.45
N ILE A 172 2.12 -16.92 -3.21
CA ILE A 172 3.35 -16.17 -2.89
C ILE A 172 4.60 -16.57 -3.68
N ASP A 173 4.79 -17.84 -3.99
CA ASP A 173 5.97 -18.35 -4.71
C ASP A 173 6.03 -17.92 -6.18
N GLN A 174 4.88 -17.54 -6.74
CA GLN A 174 4.74 -17.09 -8.13
C GLN A 174 4.72 -15.56 -8.23
N ARG A 175 4.81 -14.86 -7.09
CA ARG A 175 4.65 -13.40 -7.00
C ARG A 175 6.00 -12.70 -6.84
N ARG A 176 6.20 -11.68 -7.66
CA ARG A 176 7.38 -10.81 -7.65
C ARG A 176 6.94 -9.36 -7.58
N VAL A 177 7.83 -8.51 -7.10
CA VAL A 177 7.72 -7.05 -7.14
C VAL A 177 8.93 -6.50 -7.87
N ASN A 178 8.69 -5.68 -8.90
CA ASN A 178 9.70 -4.90 -9.58
C ASN A 178 9.96 -3.63 -8.78
N ILE A 179 11.22 -3.40 -8.42
CA ILE A 179 11.67 -2.16 -7.80
C ILE A 179 12.90 -1.69 -8.54
N LEU A 180 12.85 -0.49 -9.12
CA LEU A 180 13.95 0.09 -9.90
C LEU A 180 14.48 -0.87 -10.99
N GLY A 181 13.56 -1.58 -11.68
CA GLY A 181 13.91 -2.51 -12.76
C GLY A 181 14.33 -3.91 -12.31
N LYS A 182 14.44 -4.18 -11.00
CA LYS A 182 14.79 -5.50 -10.45
C LYS A 182 13.54 -6.26 -10.00
N ASN A 183 13.32 -7.45 -10.53
CA ASN A 183 12.25 -8.36 -10.09
C ASN A 183 12.70 -9.16 -8.87
N ILE A 184 12.10 -8.89 -7.72
CA ILE A 184 12.39 -9.55 -6.44
C ILE A 184 11.19 -10.40 -6.05
N TYR A 185 11.39 -11.62 -5.57
CA TYR A 185 10.27 -12.41 -5.07
C TYR A 185 9.73 -11.83 -3.77
N TYR A 186 8.40 -11.79 -3.63
CA TYR A 186 7.74 -11.36 -2.41
C TYR A 186 8.19 -12.16 -1.18
N ARG A 187 8.45 -13.47 -1.31
CA ARG A 187 8.99 -14.30 -0.21
C ARG A 187 10.38 -13.90 0.29
N SER A 188 11.13 -13.12 -0.50
CA SER A 188 12.55 -12.79 -0.23
C SER A 188 12.79 -11.32 0.12
N ILE A 189 11.84 -10.44 -0.15
CA ILE A 189 12.01 -8.99 0.05
C ILE A 189 11.91 -8.57 1.52
N PHE A 190 11.31 -9.39 2.38
CA PHE A 190 11.15 -9.08 3.80
C PHE A 190 12.30 -9.67 4.64
N LYS A 191 12.95 -8.83 5.46
CA LYS A 191 14.07 -9.21 6.34
C LYS A 191 13.82 -8.79 7.78
N CYS A 192 13.85 -9.75 8.71
CA CYS A 192 13.63 -9.48 10.14
C CYS A 192 14.84 -8.78 10.78
N ILE A 193 14.66 -7.66 11.46
CA ILE A 193 15.77 -7.03 12.21
C ILE A 193 16.03 -7.84 13.48
N TRP A 194 16.71 -8.98 13.38
CA TRP A 194 17.13 -9.78 14.53
C TRP A 194 18.23 -10.75 14.13
N GLU A 195 19.40 -10.66 14.79
CA GLU A 195 20.52 -11.60 14.65
C GLU A 195 21.07 -11.78 13.22
N GLN A 196 20.80 -10.84 12.32
CA GLN A 196 21.46 -10.78 11.03
C GLN A 196 22.77 -10.01 11.14
N ASP A 197 23.81 -10.51 10.47
CA ASP A 197 25.06 -9.79 10.29
C ASP A 197 24.87 -8.69 9.24
N LEU A 198 25.35 -7.47 9.53
CA LEU A 198 25.33 -6.35 8.60
C LEU A 198 26.11 -6.64 7.32
N ASP A 199 27.20 -7.40 7.40
CA ASP A 199 28.04 -7.72 6.24
C ASP A 199 27.39 -8.76 5.30
N ASP A 200 26.39 -9.51 5.80
CA ASP A 200 25.61 -10.48 5.04
C ASP A 200 24.31 -9.90 4.46
N LEU A 201 24.04 -8.61 4.71
CA LEU A 201 22.82 -7.98 4.19
C LEU A 201 22.87 -7.81 2.67
N PRO A 202 21.70 -7.81 2.00
CA PRO A 202 21.65 -7.52 0.57
C PRO A 202 22.25 -6.17 0.25
N ASN A 203 23.09 -6.10 -0.79
CA ASN A 203 23.66 -4.88 -1.35
C ASN A 203 22.64 -4.01 -2.13
N HIS A 204 21.36 -4.17 -1.83
CA HIS A 204 20.26 -3.43 -2.42
C HIS A 204 19.16 -3.26 -1.39
N PRO A 205 18.37 -2.17 -1.46
CA PRO A 205 17.31 -1.93 -0.49
C PRO A 205 16.24 -3.02 -0.53
N VAL A 206 15.84 -3.45 0.67
CA VAL A 206 14.77 -4.44 0.91
C VAL A 206 13.86 -3.93 2.03
N ILE A 207 12.79 -4.66 2.34
CA ILE A 207 11.87 -4.27 3.41
C ILE A 207 12.32 -4.95 4.71
N TYR A 208 12.83 -4.16 5.64
CA TYR A 208 13.16 -4.62 6.98
C TYR A 208 11.98 -4.48 7.92
N TYR A 209 11.84 -5.39 8.88
CA TYR A 209 10.72 -5.35 9.82
C TYR A 209 11.08 -5.80 11.23
N GLY A 210 10.28 -5.36 12.20
CA GLY A 210 10.33 -5.84 13.58
C GLY A 210 9.62 -4.91 14.56
N TRP A 211 9.55 -5.32 15.82
CA TRP A 211 9.05 -4.44 16.88
C TRP A 211 10.01 -3.29 17.16
N ALA A 212 9.47 -2.09 17.34
CA ALA A 212 10.19 -0.89 17.67
C ALA A 212 9.49 -0.08 18.77
N PHE A 213 10.27 0.72 19.48
CA PHE A 213 9.78 1.83 20.29
C PHE A 213 9.57 3.05 19.39
N VAL A 214 8.44 3.73 19.55
CA VAL A 214 8.12 4.97 18.84
C VAL A 214 8.25 6.13 19.82
N ASN A 215 9.41 6.78 19.82
CA ASN A 215 9.75 7.80 20.79
C ASN A 215 9.59 9.19 20.17
N ARG A 216 8.88 10.09 20.85
CA ARG A 216 8.92 11.52 20.50
C ARG A 216 10.31 12.06 20.83
N LEU A 217 10.89 12.86 19.93
CA LEU A 217 12.18 13.50 20.19
C LEU A 217 12.04 14.57 21.29
N PRO A 218 13.05 14.74 22.17
CA PRO A 218 13.04 15.78 23.19
C PRO A 218 12.90 17.20 22.63
N SER A 219 13.40 17.44 21.42
CA SER A 219 13.24 18.72 20.71
C SER A 219 11.82 18.98 20.25
N GLY A 220 10.95 17.98 20.30
CA GLY A 220 9.58 18.07 19.81
C GLY A 220 9.46 18.12 18.29
N ALA A 221 10.55 17.97 17.52
CA ALA A 221 10.59 18.16 16.07
C ALA A 221 10.37 16.87 15.24
N GLY A 222 9.94 15.78 15.88
CA GLY A 222 9.71 14.50 15.21
C GLY A 222 9.76 13.30 16.14
N TYR A 223 9.90 12.13 15.53
CA TYR A 223 9.96 10.82 16.18
C TYR A 223 11.26 10.10 15.86
N GLN A 224 11.75 9.33 16.84
CA GLN A 224 12.72 8.27 16.65
C GLN A 224 12.01 6.92 16.77
N ILE A 225 12.09 6.13 15.71
CA ILE A 225 11.75 4.71 15.76
C ILE A 225 13.02 3.95 16.11
N LYS A 226 13.01 3.25 17.24
CA LYS A 226 14.14 2.44 17.72
C LYS A 226 13.71 0.98 17.78
N PHE A 227 14.24 0.14 16.89
CA PHE A 227 13.93 -1.28 16.90
C PHE A 227 14.40 -1.93 18.21
N LYS A 228 13.57 -2.85 18.74
CA LYS A 228 13.85 -3.57 19.99
C LYS A 228 15.02 -4.53 19.83
N LYS A 229 15.09 -5.16 18.67
CA LYS A 229 16.14 -6.08 18.26
C LYS A 229 17.20 -5.34 17.44
N LYS A 230 18.39 -5.94 17.36
CA LYS A 230 19.59 -5.33 16.79
C LYS A 230 20.16 -6.19 15.67
N PHE A 231 20.93 -5.56 14.78
CA PHE A 231 21.84 -6.26 13.89
C PHE A 231 23.15 -6.57 14.61
N LYS A 232 23.91 -7.51 14.05
CA LYS A 232 25.26 -7.86 14.50
C LYS A 232 26.28 -7.49 13.43
N LYS A 233 27.53 -7.33 13.83
CA LYS A 233 28.69 -7.30 12.93
C LYS A 233 29.89 -7.79 13.72
N GLY A 234 30.28 -9.05 13.50
CA GLY A 234 31.17 -9.74 14.44
C GLY A 234 30.58 -9.79 15.86
N ASP A 235 31.35 -9.35 16.86
CA ASP A 235 30.91 -9.30 18.26
C ASP A 235 30.09 -8.05 18.62
N ASP A 236 29.96 -7.10 17.69
CA ASP A 236 29.29 -5.83 17.93
C ASP A 236 27.80 -5.89 17.64
N GLU A 237 27.01 -5.18 18.46
CA GLU A 237 25.58 -5.00 18.23
C GLU A 237 25.25 -3.58 17.76
N TYR A 238 24.46 -3.50 16.69
CA TYR A 238 24.07 -2.25 16.06
C TYR A 238 22.59 -1.96 16.30
N THR A 239 22.31 -0.87 16.99
CA THR A 239 20.92 -0.43 17.24
C THR A 239 20.31 0.11 15.96
N SER A 240 19.21 -0.51 15.50
CA SER A 240 18.53 -0.04 14.30
C SER A 240 17.59 1.11 14.60
N THR A 241 17.71 2.21 13.85
CA THR A 241 16.84 3.38 14.07
C THR A 241 16.36 4.04 12.77
N ILE A 242 15.23 4.73 12.86
CA ILE A 242 14.66 5.59 11.82
C ILE A 242 14.29 6.92 12.46
N MET A 243 14.58 8.02 11.77
CA MET A 243 14.19 9.37 12.19
C MET A 243 13.08 9.89 11.28
N ILE A 244 11.97 10.32 11.88
CA ILE A 244 10.82 10.90 11.17
C ILE A 244 10.63 12.32 11.68
N ALA A 245 10.94 13.31 10.85
CA ALA A 245 10.69 14.71 11.20
C ALA A 245 9.21 15.06 11.07
N ASP A 246 8.68 15.94 11.92
CA ASP A 246 7.27 16.36 11.83
C ASP A 246 6.92 16.99 10.49
N ARG A 247 7.84 17.78 9.92
CA ARG A 247 7.70 18.36 8.58
C ARG A 247 7.37 17.30 7.51
N LEU A 248 7.89 16.08 7.66
CA LEU A 248 7.65 14.98 6.73
C LEU A 248 6.23 14.41 6.88
N ILE A 249 5.69 14.43 8.11
CA ILE A 249 4.31 14.05 8.40
C ILE A 249 3.36 15.14 7.92
N GLU A 250 3.66 16.40 8.21
CA GLU A 250 2.81 17.55 7.87
C GLU A 250 2.64 17.74 6.36
N SER A 251 3.69 17.47 5.58
CA SER A 251 3.68 17.55 4.11
C SER A 251 3.12 16.32 3.42
N TYR A 252 2.76 15.26 4.15
CA TYR A 252 2.28 14.02 3.55
C TYR A 252 0.76 14.08 3.31
N GLU A 253 0.31 13.74 2.10
CA GLU A 253 -1.11 13.80 1.73
C GLU A 253 -2.00 12.90 2.59
N ILE A 254 -1.49 11.70 2.95
CA ILE A 254 -2.19 10.73 3.79
C ILE A 254 -1.82 10.90 5.28
N LYS A 255 -1.45 12.11 5.71
CA LYS A 255 -1.02 12.39 7.10
C LYS A 255 -2.06 12.04 8.16
N LYS A 256 -3.35 12.09 7.84
CA LYS A 256 -4.43 11.71 8.78
C LYS A 256 -4.26 10.28 9.26
N LEU A 257 -4.02 9.34 8.34
CA LEU A 257 -3.80 7.93 8.68
C LEU A 257 -2.58 7.75 9.59
N VAL A 258 -1.47 8.39 9.24
CA VAL A 258 -0.21 8.33 10.01
C VAL A 258 -0.40 8.91 11.41
N ALA A 259 -1.05 10.07 11.52
CA ALA A 259 -1.34 10.73 12.78
C ALA A 259 -2.25 9.86 13.68
N THR A 260 -3.32 9.26 13.12
CA THR A 260 -4.20 8.34 13.84
C THR A 260 -3.43 7.17 14.44
N ARG A 261 -2.52 6.56 13.66
CA ARG A 261 -1.68 5.44 14.13
C ARG A 261 -0.73 5.87 15.23
N LEU A 262 -0.02 6.98 15.06
CA LEU A 262 0.93 7.48 16.04
C LEU A 262 0.25 7.86 17.37
N GLU A 263 -0.94 8.47 17.33
CA GLU A 263 -1.70 8.77 18.55
C GLU A 263 -2.17 7.48 19.27
N LYS A 264 -2.64 6.47 18.53
CA LYS A 264 -2.96 5.15 19.11
C LYS A 264 -1.75 4.52 19.79
N ILE A 265 -0.58 4.53 19.14
CA ILE A 265 0.67 3.98 19.69
C ILE A 265 1.09 4.74 20.94
N LYS A 266 1.01 6.07 20.91
CA LYS A 266 1.36 6.93 22.05
C LYS A 266 0.45 6.70 23.27
N ALA A 267 -0.83 6.38 23.03
CA ALA A 267 -1.77 6.06 24.11
C ALA A 267 -1.47 4.72 24.81
N GLN A 268 -0.60 3.87 24.24
CA GLN A 268 -0.17 2.62 24.88
C GLN A 268 0.80 2.91 26.03
N GLY A 269 0.71 2.14 27.13
CA GLY A 269 1.61 2.28 28.29
C GLY A 269 3.09 2.10 27.97
N LYS A 270 3.41 1.41 26.86
CA LYS A 270 4.72 1.41 26.21
C LYS A 270 4.50 1.70 24.71
N PRO A 271 4.89 2.88 24.19
CA PRO A 271 4.69 3.23 22.80
C PRO A 271 5.50 2.32 21.87
N THR A 272 4.91 1.21 21.46
CA THR A 272 5.56 0.22 20.60
C THR A 272 4.74 -0.07 19.37
N ALA A 273 5.44 -0.33 18.28
CA ALA A 273 4.84 -0.59 16.98
C ALA A 273 5.62 -1.69 16.27
N PHE A 274 4.93 -2.47 15.44
CA PHE A 274 5.54 -3.30 14.43
C PHE A 274 5.79 -2.46 13.17
N VAL A 275 7.05 -2.28 12.82
CA VAL A 275 7.46 -1.34 11.77
C VAL A 275 8.04 -2.10 10.59
N PHE A 276 7.66 -1.70 9.39
CA PHE A 276 8.31 -2.08 8.13
C PHE A 276 8.98 -0.85 7.53
N VAL A 277 10.20 -1.00 7.02
CA VAL A 277 10.93 0.07 6.33
C VAL A 277 11.62 -0.45 5.08
N TYR A 278 11.39 0.20 3.96
CA TYR A 278 12.17 -0.03 2.74
C TYR A 278 13.43 0.82 2.77
N GLY A 279 14.60 0.18 2.67
CA GLY A 279 15.86 0.90 2.69
C GLY A 279 17.06 -0.02 2.85
N GLU A 280 18.24 0.60 2.95
CA GLU A 280 19.50 -0.06 3.28
C GLU A 280 20.02 0.56 4.59
N PRO A 281 20.30 -0.24 5.63
CA PRO A 281 20.80 0.29 6.89
C PRO A 281 22.22 0.80 6.71
N LYS A 282 22.49 2.01 7.20
CA LYS A 282 23.83 2.61 7.19
C LYS A 282 24.45 2.59 8.58
N GLU A 283 25.68 2.13 8.66
CA GLU A 283 26.45 2.16 9.91
C GLU A 283 26.71 3.60 10.36
N ASN A 284 26.56 3.83 11.66
CA ASN A 284 26.88 5.10 12.28
C ASN A 284 27.35 4.87 13.72
N VAL A 285 28.38 5.61 14.13
CA VAL A 285 28.87 5.63 15.51
C VAL A 285 28.63 7.02 16.09
N SER A 286 27.85 7.08 17.18
CA SER A 286 27.63 8.35 17.88
C SER A 286 28.90 8.84 18.56
N LYS A 287 28.91 10.13 18.94
CA LYS A 287 29.98 10.72 19.75
C LYS A 287 30.22 9.98 21.09
N ALA A 288 29.19 9.32 21.62
CA ALA A 288 29.26 8.52 22.84
C ALA A 288 29.72 7.06 22.59
N GLY A 289 30.12 6.70 21.37
CA GLY A 289 30.58 5.35 21.00
C GLY A 289 29.47 4.34 20.71
N ASN A 290 28.19 4.71 20.88
CA ASN A 290 27.08 3.81 20.54
C ASN A 290 27.02 3.57 19.02
N LYS A 291 26.85 2.30 18.64
CA LYS A 291 26.78 1.81 17.26
C LYS A 291 25.33 1.68 16.77
N TYR A 292 25.07 2.19 15.57
CA TYR A 292 23.75 2.24 14.99
C TYR A 292 23.74 1.76 13.55
N ALA A 293 22.62 1.14 13.17
CA ALA A 293 22.26 0.81 11.81
C ALA A 293 21.06 1.70 11.43
N ASN A 294 21.33 2.86 10.83
CA ASN A 294 20.33 3.87 10.58
C ASN A 294 19.66 3.67 9.22
N PHE A 295 18.34 3.65 9.20
CA PHE A 295 17.56 3.73 7.97
C PHE A 295 17.24 5.20 7.68
N SER A 296 17.46 5.61 6.43
CA SER A 296 17.06 6.92 5.93
C SER A 296 15.83 6.75 5.06
N ILE A 297 14.77 7.51 5.34
CA ILE A 297 13.57 7.59 4.51
C ILE A 297 13.48 8.96 3.88
N THR A 298 13.04 9.03 2.62
CA THR A 298 12.82 10.29 1.90
C THR A 298 11.36 10.74 1.96
N ASN A 299 10.43 9.79 2.10
CA ASN A 299 8.99 10.02 2.24
C ASN A 299 8.38 8.97 3.20
N LEU A 300 7.11 9.17 3.58
CA LEU A 300 6.39 8.25 4.46
C LEU A 300 5.83 7.02 3.75
N ASP A 301 5.93 6.94 2.42
CA ASP A 301 5.57 5.73 1.70
C ASP A 301 6.64 4.62 1.86
N MET A 302 7.88 4.97 2.21
CA MET A 302 8.96 4.01 2.52
C MET A 302 8.81 3.29 3.86
N ILE A 303 7.79 3.62 4.67
CA ILE A 303 7.60 3.05 6.00
C ILE A 303 6.13 2.68 6.24
N ASP A 304 5.91 1.58 6.94
CA ASP A 304 4.60 1.22 7.47
C ASP A 304 4.69 0.96 8.97
N ILE A 305 3.92 1.71 9.75
CA ILE A 305 3.93 1.68 11.22
C ILE A 305 2.62 1.06 11.68
N ASN A 306 2.71 -0.07 12.36
CA ASN A 306 1.57 -0.84 12.83
C ASN A 306 1.56 -0.93 14.37
N TYR A 307 0.44 -0.68 15.04
CA TYR A 307 0.30 -0.92 16.48
C TYR A 307 0.30 -2.42 16.83
N ASP A 308 -0.08 -3.30 15.90
CA ASP A 308 0.01 -4.75 16.02
C ASP A 308 0.87 -5.37 14.92
N CYS A 309 1.32 -6.62 15.09
CA CYS A 309 2.02 -7.36 14.05
C CYS A 309 1.01 -7.88 13.00
N PRO A 310 1.04 -7.40 11.73
CA PRO A 310 0.10 -7.85 10.71
C PRO A 310 0.52 -9.18 10.07
N LEU A 311 1.67 -9.75 10.48
CA LEU A 311 2.20 -11.00 9.98
C LEU A 311 1.81 -12.19 10.88
N PRO A 312 1.79 -13.43 10.35
CA PRO A 312 1.58 -14.62 11.16
C PRO A 312 2.57 -14.75 12.33
N ARG A 313 2.18 -15.48 13.37
CA ARG A 313 2.89 -15.56 14.66
C ARG A 313 4.39 -15.85 14.56
N GLU A 314 4.84 -16.60 13.57
CA GLU A 314 6.27 -16.90 13.35
C GLU A 314 7.14 -15.67 13.02
N TYR A 315 6.52 -14.57 12.55
CA TYR A 315 7.14 -13.28 12.28
C TYR A 315 7.06 -12.31 13.46
N ASN A 316 6.34 -12.67 14.52
CA ASN A 316 6.16 -11.87 15.72
C ASN A 316 7.39 -12.04 16.64
N LYS A 317 8.52 -11.47 16.21
CA LYS A 317 9.84 -11.57 16.83
C LYS A 317 10.34 -10.20 17.31
#